data_AF-A0A3D1ZZL5-F1
#
_entry.id   AF-A0A3D1ZZL5-F1
#
_cell.length_a   1.000
_cell.length_b   1.000
_cell.length_c   1.000
_cell.angle_alpha   90.00
_cell.angle_beta   90.00
_cell.angle_gamma   90.00
#
_symmetry.space_group_name_H-M   'P 1'
#
loop_
_entity.id
_entity.type
_entity.pdbx_description
1 polymer ?
#
loop_
_entity_poly.entity_id
_entity_poly.type
_entity_poly.pdbx_seq_one_letter_code
_entity_poly.pdbx_strand_id
1 'polypeptide(L)' 'QNQLDDLAEQAFSAPFQGAKGWHILQVAERQTKDVGQNVLRNKARTALHDGKFASELENWLRELRNQSYVEIR' A
#
# COMPACT_ATOMS: atom_id res chain seq x y z
N GLN A 1 -9.17 2.14 -5.67
CA GLN A 1 -10.06 0.99 -5.39
C GLN A 1 -10.03 0.12 -6.64
N ASN A 2 -9.66 -1.16 -6.50
CA ASN A 2 -9.27 -2.01 -7.64
C ASN A 2 -10.47 -2.31 -8.54
N GLN A 3 -10.57 -1.66 -9.70
CA GLN A 3 -11.63 -1.89 -10.70
C GLN A 3 -11.73 -3.33 -11.21
N LEU A 4 -10.74 -4.18 -10.90
CA LEU A 4 -10.70 -5.59 -11.27
C LEU A 4 -11.50 -6.51 -10.34
N ASP A 5 -11.87 -6.05 -9.14
CA ASP A 5 -12.52 -6.92 -8.17
C ASP A 5 -13.95 -7.26 -8.59
N ASP A 6 -14.62 -6.36 -9.33
CA ASP A 6 -16.03 -6.50 -9.76
C ASP A 6 -16.19 -7.08 -11.18
N LEU A 7 -15.11 -7.34 -11.91
CA LEU A 7 -15.16 -7.83 -13.29
C LEU A 7 -15.23 -9.37 -13.34
N ALA A 8 -16.12 -9.86 -14.21
CA ALA A 8 -16.19 -11.27 -14.59
C ALA A 8 -14.92 -11.71 -15.33
N GLU A 9 -14.63 -13.00 -15.29
CA GLU A 9 -13.53 -13.58 -16.04
C GLU A 9 -13.68 -13.28 -17.53
N GLN A 10 -12.55 -12.99 -18.20
CA GLN A 10 -12.44 -12.58 -19.61
C GLN A 10 -13.04 -11.22 -19.96
N ALA A 11 -13.61 -10.48 -19.00
CA ALA A 11 -14.17 -9.15 -19.24
C ALA A 11 -13.09 -8.04 -19.25
N PHE A 12 -13.37 -6.97 -19.99
CA PHE A 12 -12.57 -5.75 -20.03
C PHE A 12 -13.10 -4.71 -19.05
N SER A 13 -12.19 -3.98 -18.39
CA SER A 13 -12.55 -2.83 -17.55
C SER A 13 -12.96 -1.64 -18.41
N ALA A 14 -13.76 -0.74 -17.84
CA ALA A 14 -13.88 0.60 -18.40
C ALA A 14 -12.48 1.28 -18.42
N PRO A 15 -12.20 2.17 -19.39
CA PRO A 15 -10.95 2.94 -19.40
C PRO A 15 -10.81 3.75 -18.11
N PHE A 16 -9.64 3.70 -17.48
CA PHE A 16 -9.37 4.48 -16.27
C PHE A 16 -8.00 5.15 -16.33
N GLN A 17 -7.89 6.26 -15.62
CA GLN A 17 -6.64 7.00 -15.51
C GLN A 17 -5.80 6.45 -14.36
N GLY A 18 -4.65 5.87 -14.70
CA GLY A 18 -3.61 5.49 -13.77
C GLY A 18 -2.49 6.54 -13.72
N ALA A 19 -1.48 6.26 -12.89
CA ALA A 19 -0.33 7.17 -12.70
C ALA A 19 0.44 7.49 -14.00
N LYS A 20 0.30 6.65 -15.04
CA LYS A 20 1.02 6.78 -16.33
C LYS A 20 0.09 7.12 -17.51
N GLY A 21 -1.16 7.50 -17.27
CA GLY A 21 -2.13 7.80 -18.32
C GLY A 21 -3.32 6.85 -18.31
N TRP A 22 -3.87 6.56 -19.49
CA TRP A 22 -5.09 5.76 -19.63
C TRP A 22 -4.79 4.27 -19.76
N HIS A 23 -5.52 3.45 -19.02
CA HIS A 23 -5.38 1.99 -19.01
C HIS A 23 -6.74 1.32 -19.21
N ILE A 24 -6.73 0.19 -19.93
CA ILE A 24 -7.83 -0.76 -20.04
C ILE A 24 -7.26 -2.11 -19.61
N LEU A 25 -7.93 -2.80 -18.70
CA LEU A 25 -7.48 -4.09 -18.17
C LEU A 25 -8.41 -5.20 -18.60
N GLN A 26 -7.89 -6.42 -18.76
CA GLN A 26 -8.67 -7.64 -19.00
C GLN A 26 -8.41 -8.64 -17.88
N VAL A 27 -9.47 -9.22 -17.31
CA VAL A 27 -9.33 -10.32 -16.35
C VAL A 27 -9.07 -11.61 -17.12
N ALA A 28 -7.82 -12.06 -17.20
CA ALA A 28 -7.50 -13.31 -17.90
C ALA A 28 -8.00 -14.56 -17.15
N GLU A 29 -7.78 -14.60 -15.84
CA GLU A 29 -8.17 -15.71 -14.96
C GLU A 29 -8.24 -15.19 -13.52
N ARG A 30 -9.14 -15.76 -12.70
CA ARG A 30 -9.21 -15.45 -11.27
C ARG A 30 -8.81 -16.68 -10.46
N GLN A 31 -7.64 -16.61 -9.83
CA GLN A 31 -7.22 -17.66 -8.90
C GLN A 31 -7.38 -17.18 -7.47
N THR A 32 -8.25 -17.87 -6.72
CA THR A 32 -8.33 -17.71 -5.27
C THR A 32 -7.19 -18.50 -4.64
N LYS A 33 -6.09 -17.81 -4.29
CA LYS A 33 -5.06 -18.40 -3.45
C LYS A 33 -5.57 -18.45 -2.01
N ASP A 34 -5.78 -19.65 -1.48
CA ASP A 34 -5.94 -19.84 -0.05
C ASP A 34 -4.62 -19.48 0.64
N VAL A 35 -4.54 -18.24 1.09
CA VAL A 35 -3.42 -17.73 1.87
C VAL A 35 -3.61 -18.24 3.29
N GLY A 36 -3.02 -19.41 3.57
CA GLY A 36 -3.13 -20.05 4.87
C GLY A 36 -2.87 -19.08 6.04
N GLN A 37 -3.59 -19.27 7.15
CA GLN A 37 -3.63 -18.38 8.33
C GLN A 37 -2.25 -17.87 8.80
N ASN A 38 -1.21 -18.69 8.67
CA ASN A 38 0.17 -18.32 9.04
C ASN A 38 0.74 -17.19 8.16
N VAL A 39 0.46 -17.20 6.86
CA VAL A 39 0.88 -16.16 5.91
C VAL A 39 0.18 -14.84 6.22
N LEU A 40 -1.13 -14.89 6.48
CA LEU A 40 -1.91 -13.71 6.86
C LEU A 40 -1.39 -13.09 8.17
N ARG A 41 -1.13 -13.93 9.18
CA ARG A 41 -0.59 -13.49 10.47
C ARG A 41 0.80 -12.86 10.33
N ASN A 42 1.67 -13.44 9.51
CA ASN A 42 2.98 -12.88 9.22
C ASN A 42 2.87 -11.53 8.50
N LYS A 43 2.02 -11.41 7.48
CA LYS A 43 1.78 -10.15 6.77
C LYS A 43 1.26 -9.05 7.70
N ALA A 44 0.31 -9.39 8.57
CA ALA A 44 -0.20 -8.45 9.58
C ALA A 44 0.91 -8.01 10.55
N ARG A 45 1.76 -8.95 11.01
CA ARG A 45 2.87 -8.64 11.90
C ARG A 45 3.91 -7.73 11.24
N THR A 46 4.25 -7.97 9.97
CA THR A 46 5.14 -7.10 9.19
C THR A 46 4.55 -5.71 9.04
N ALA A 47 3.27 -5.59 8.66
CA ALA A 47 2.64 -4.29 8.49
C ALA A 47 2.59 -3.46 9.80
N LEU A 48 2.32 -4.12 10.94
CA LEU A 48 2.37 -3.48 12.26
C LEU A 48 3.79 -3.03 12.63
N HIS A 49 4.80 -3.84 12.31
CA HIS A 49 6.19 -3.52 12.57
C HIS A 49 6.64 -2.32 11.72
N ASP A 50 6.34 -2.33 10.42
CA ASP A 50 6.69 -1.26 9.50
C ASP A 50 6.02 0.06 9.89
N GLY A 51 4.74 0.00 10.30
CA GLY A 51 4.02 1.18 10.80
C GLY A 51 4.62 1.75 12.09
N LYS A 52 4.99 0.89 13.04
CA LYS A 52 5.68 1.33 14.27
C LYS A 52 7.03 1.95 13.96
N PHE A 53 7.84 1.31 13.12
CA PHE A 53 9.16 1.82 12.74
C PHE A 53 9.08 3.18 12.06
N ALA A 54 8.12 3.36 11.13
CA ALA A 54 7.91 4.64 10.45
C ALA A 54 7.51 5.76 11.44
N SER A 55 6.63 5.46 12.40
CA SER A 55 6.21 6.43 13.43
C SER A 55 7.36 6.83 14.36
N GLU A 56 8.15 5.86 14.83
CA GLU A 56 9.30 6.13 15.69
C GLU A 56 10.39 6.92 14.95
N LEU A 57 10.63 6.61 13.66
CA LEU A 57 11.55 7.38 12.82
C LEU A 57 11.09 8.83 12.66
N GLU A 58 9.80 9.08 12.41
CA GLU A 58 9.27 10.44 12.32
C GLU A 58 9.42 11.20 13.63
N ASN A 59 9.12 10.55 14.76
CA ASN A 59 9.30 11.11 16.09
C ASN A 59 10.76 11.47 16.36
N TRP A 60 11.70 10.57 16.05
CA TRP A 60 13.13 10.81 16.22
C TRP A 60 13.64 11.94 15.32
N LEU A 61 13.22 12.01 14.06
CA LEU A 61 13.55 13.12 13.15
C LEU A 61 12.99 14.46 13.65
N ARG A 62 11.80 14.45 14.26
CA ARG A 62 11.20 15.64 14.87
C ARG A 62 11.97 16.08 16.11
N GLU A 63 12.39 15.14 16.95
CA GLU A 63 13.22 15.43 18.12
C GLU A 63 14.59 15.98 17.70
N LEU A 64 15.25 15.37 16.71
CA LEU A 64 16.52 15.86 16.16
C LEU A 64 16.39 17.30 15.62
N ARG A 65 15.28 17.62 14.94
CA ARG A 65 15.00 18.98 14.45
C ARG A 65 14.74 19.97 15.58
N ASN A 66 14.07 19.54 16.64
CA ASN A 66 13.79 20.39 17.80
C ASN A 66 15.07 20.64 18.64
N GLN A 67 15.99 19.67 18.68
CA GLN A 67 17.28 19.78 19.37
C GLN A 67 18.33 20.54 18.55
N SER A 68 18.23 20.55 17.21
CA SER A 68 18.99 21.48 16.39
C SER A 68 18.45 22.89 16.62
N TYR A 69 19.18 23.69 17.38
CA TYR A 69 18.93 25.10 17.63
C TYR A 69 18.60 25.86 16.32
N VAL A 70 17.33 26.19 16.09
CA VAL A 70 16.90 27.08 15.00
C VAL A 70 16.54 28.43 15.62
N GLU A 71 17.54 29.29 15.78
CA GLU A 71 17.33 30.71 16.04
C GLU A 71 16.83 31.36 14.75
N ILE A 72 15.51 31.56 14.63
CA ILE A 72 14.94 32.42 13.59
C ILE A 72 15.02 33.84 14.13
N ARG A 73 15.90 34.66 13.54
CA ARG A 73 15.88 36.13 13.72
C ARG A 73 14.71 36.76 12.99
#